data_AF-A0A7Y9RXT5-F1
#
_entry.id   AF-A0A7Y9RXT5-F1
#
_cell.length_a   1.000
_cell.length_b   1.000
_cell.length_c   1.000
_cell.angle_alpha   90.00
_cell.angle_beta   90.00
_cell.angle_gamma   90.00
#
_symmetry.space_group_name_H-M   'P 1'
#
loop_
_entity.id
_entity.type
_entity.pdbx_description
1 polymer ?
#
loop_
_entity_poly.entity_id
_entity_poly.type
_entity_poly.pdbx_seq_one_letter_code
_entity_poly.pdbx_strand_id
1 'polypeptide(L)' 'MWRTIDQVAGWRGASYVVRDGALVRTEDDDGLMVLRHGPSAGLDLALPTACEDRLGDPW' A
#
# COMPACT_ATOMS: atom_id res chain seq x y z
N MET A 1 16.47 18.51 -5.67
CA MET A 1 15.10 19.05 -5.61
C MET A 1 14.29 18.09 -4.75
N TRP A 2 14.04 18.43 -3.49
CA TRP A 2 13.25 17.59 -2.59
C TRP A 2 11.77 17.80 -2.92
N ARG A 3 11.03 16.74 -3.25
CA ARG A 3 9.58 16.81 -3.44
C ARG A 3 8.92 16.64 -2.07
N THR A 4 8.13 17.62 -1.66
CA THR A 4 7.38 17.61 -0.40
C THR A 4 6.36 16.47 -0.41
N ILE A 5 6.26 15.71 0.69
CA ILE A 5 5.15 14.78 0.90
C ILE A 5 3.91 15.63 1.20
N ASP A 6 2.87 15.46 0.41
CA ASP A 6 1.68 16.30 0.51
C ASP A 6 0.72 15.79 1.60
N GLN A 7 0.72 14.48 1.87
CA GLN A 7 -0.16 13.86 2.87
C GLN A 7 0.35 12.49 3.34
N VAL A 8 0.10 12.17 4.62
CA VAL A 8 0.21 10.82 5.21
C VAL A 8 -1.19 10.32 5.58
N ALA A 9 -1.51 9.08 5.25
CA ALA A 9 -2.79 8.42 5.59
C ALA A 9 -2.60 6.91 5.78
N GLY A 10 -3.56 6.24 6.42
CA GLY A 10 -3.62 4.78 6.45
C GLY A 10 -4.32 4.22 5.21
N TRP A 11 -3.87 3.07 4.70
CA TRP A 11 -4.66 2.26 3.78
C TRP A 11 -5.90 1.71 4.52
N ARG A 12 -7.01 1.51 3.80
CA ARG A 12 -8.28 1.06 4.40
C ARG A 12 -8.88 -0.13 3.67
N GLY A 13 -8.43 -0.38 2.45
CA GLY A 13 -8.86 -1.49 1.63
C GLY A 13 -8.09 -2.76 1.92
N ALA A 14 -8.48 -3.84 1.25
CA ALA A 14 -7.77 -5.10 1.37
C ALA A 14 -6.34 -5.00 0.79
N SER A 15 -5.38 -5.55 1.51
CA SER A 15 -4.00 -5.71 1.06
C SER A 15 -3.63 -7.20 0.86
N TYR A 16 -2.80 -7.44 -0.16
CA TYR A 16 -2.37 -8.78 -0.55
C TYR A 16 -0.89 -8.83 -0.91
N VAL A 17 -0.23 -9.94 -0.58
CA VAL A 17 1.11 -10.25 -1.09
C VAL A 17 0.98 -11.33 -2.15
N VAL A 18 1.57 -11.10 -3.32
CA VAL A 18 1.65 -12.10 -4.40
C VAL A 18 2.78 -13.08 -4.07
N ARG A 19 2.42 -14.34 -3.82
CA ARG A 19 3.36 -15.45 -3.54
C ARG A 19 3.14 -16.55 -4.56
N ASP A 20 4.18 -16.89 -5.32
CA ASP A 20 4.11 -17.91 -6.37
C ASP A 20 2.92 -17.73 -7.33
N GLY A 21 2.59 -16.47 -7.65
CA GLY A 21 1.46 -16.10 -8.52
C GLY A 21 0.08 -16.13 -7.85
N ALA A 22 0.00 -16.43 -6.56
CA ALA A 22 -1.25 -16.41 -5.78
C ALA A 22 -1.33 -15.17 -4.89
N LEU A 23 -2.53 -14.58 -4.77
CA LEU A 23 -2.80 -13.48 -3.85
C LEU A 23 -3.06 -14.02 -2.44
N VAL A 24 -2.15 -13.73 -1.51
CA VAL A 24 -2.29 -14.06 -0.09
C VAL A 24 -2.72 -12.81 0.66
N ARG A 25 -3.86 -12.87 1.35
CA ARG A 25 -4.39 -11.75 2.14
C ARG A 25 -3.45 -11.42 3.31
N THR A 26 -3.10 -10.16 3.49
CA THR A 26 -2.41 -9.70 4.70
C THR A 26 -3.44 -9.51 5.82
N GLU A 27 -3.18 -10.05 7.01
CA GLU A 27 -4.13 -10.10 8.13
C GLU A 27 -4.24 -8.77 8.91
N ASP A 28 -3.24 -7.89 8.81
CA ASP A 28 -3.09 -6.67 9.61
C ASP A 28 -3.20 -5.41 8.73
N ASP A 29 -4.38 -5.18 8.16
CA ASP A 29 -4.64 -4.07 7.22
C ASP A 29 -4.60 -2.68 7.85
N ASP A 30 -4.60 -2.60 9.19
CA ASP A 30 -4.52 -1.33 9.92
C ASP A 30 -3.09 -0.73 9.90
N GLY A 31 -2.09 -1.44 9.36
CA GLY A 31 -0.68 -1.06 9.43
C GLY A 31 -0.10 -0.33 8.21
N LEU A 32 -0.79 -0.27 7.07
CA LEU A 32 -0.21 0.29 5.85
C LEU A 32 -0.22 1.82 5.84
N MET A 33 0.98 2.42 5.93
CA MET A 33 1.18 3.84 5.76
C MET A 33 1.28 4.23 4.29
N VAL A 34 0.45 5.20 3.89
CA VAL A 34 0.42 5.76 2.55
C VAL A 34 1.07 7.13 2.56
N LEU A 35 2.16 7.27 1.82
CA LEU A 35 2.80 8.56 1.53
C LEU A 35 2.35 9.03 0.15
N ARG A 36 1.61 10.13 0.09
CA ARG A 36 1.08 10.67 -1.16
C ARG A 36 1.97 11.78 -1.70
N HIS A 37 2.14 11.79 -3.02
CA HIS A 37 2.81 12.88 -3.72
C HIS A 37 2.11 13.20 -5.05
N GLY A 38 1.96 14.49 -5.36
CA GLY A 38 1.48 14.96 -6.67
C GLY A 38 0.14 14.34 -7.10
N PRO A 39 0.06 13.64 -8.24
CA PRO A 39 -1.22 13.16 -8.79
C PRO A 39 -1.89 12.05 -7.97
N SER A 40 -1.25 11.53 -6.92
CA SER A 40 -1.83 10.47 -6.07
C SER A 40 -2.88 10.97 -5.07
N ALA A 41 -3.25 12.26 -5.10
CA ALA A 41 -4.24 12.83 -4.19
C ALA A 41 -5.64 12.20 -4.37
N GLY A 42 -6.00 11.81 -5.61
CA GLY A 42 -7.30 11.23 -5.93
C GLY A 42 -7.40 9.71 -5.77
N LEU A 43 -6.34 9.05 -5.29
CA LEU A 43 -6.32 7.59 -5.17
C LEU A 43 -7.30 7.16 -4.07
N ASP A 44 -8.16 6.19 -4.36
CA ASP A 44 -9.08 5.66 -3.36
C ASP A 44 -8.37 4.58 -2.51
N LEU A 45 -8.11 4.90 -1.24
CA LEU A 45 -7.43 4.00 -0.30
C LEU A 45 -8.32 2.86 0.21
N ALA A 46 -9.59 2.83 -0.19
CA ALA A 46 -10.50 1.73 0.15
C ALA A 46 -10.46 0.59 -0.88
N LEU A 47 -9.80 0.78 -2.03
CA LEU A 47 -9.65 -0.26 -3.03
C LEU A 47 -8.66 -1.35 -2.57
N PRO A 48 -8.70 -2.54 -3.18
CA PRO A 48 -7.65 -3.54 -2.97
C PRO A 48 -6.29 -3.07 -3.49
N THR A 49 -5.21 -3.47 -2.81
CA THR A 49 -3.83 -3.29 -3.27
C THR A 49 -3.03 -4.58 -3.14
N ALA A 50 -2.05 -4.79 -4.01
CA ALA A 50 -1.17 -5.95 -3.96
C ALA A 50 0.28 -5.57 -4.28
N CYS A 51 1.23 -6.23 -3.64
CA CYS A 51 2.64 -6.16 -3.98
C CYS A 51 3.25 -7.57 -4.14
N GLU A 52 4.39 -7.67 -4.80
CA GLU A 52 5.15 -8.91 -4.91
C GLU A 52 5.86 -9.25 -3.59
N ASP A 53 5.95 -10.53 -3.26
CA ASP A 53 6.71 -10.97 -2.10
C ASP A 53 8.20 -10.62 -2.23
N ARG A 54 8.82 -10.26 -1.11
CA ARG A 54 10.24 -9.91 -1.04
C ARG A 54 10.80 -10.26 0.33
N LEU A 55 12.12 -10.38 0.42
CA LEU A 55 12.79 -10.61 1.70
C LEU A 55 12.51 -9.43 2.66
N GLY A 56 11.99 -9.74 3.86
CA GLY A 56 11.63 -8.77 4.88
C GLY A 56 10.12 -8.53 4.96
N ASP A 57 9.73 -7.32 5.38
CA ASP A 57 8.34 -6.87 5.28
C ASP A 57 8.08 -6.46 3.80
N PRO A 58 7.11 -7.08 3.11
CA PRO A 58 6.82 -6.75 1.72
C PRO A 58 6.22 -5.36 1.53
N TRP A 59 5.63 -4.78 2.57
CA TRP A 59 4.99 -3.45 2.54
C TRP A 59 5.95 -2.29 2.84
#